data_AF-A0A645E7V1-F1
#
_entry.id   AF-A0A645E7V1-F1
#
_cell.length_a   1.000
_cell.length_b   1.000
_cell.length_c   1.000
_cell.angle_alpha   90.00
_cell.angle_beta   90.00
_cell.angle_gamma   90.00
#
_symmetry.space_group_name_H-M   'P 1'
#
loop_
_entity.id
_entity.type
_entity.pdbx_description
1 polymer ?
#
loop_
_entity_poly.entity_id
_entity_poly.type
_entity_poly.pdbx_seq_one_letter_code
_entity_poly.pdbx_strand_id
1 'polypeptide(L)'
;MVYLIYKGLPPKTAFNIMEKVRKGKGLSEEHEAIMREHNVPEWYIGSCKKIKYMFPKGHAVAYVTMAVRIAYFKVYYPKAYYATYFTVRADDFDGEIVIKGEEAIKAKMDELNALGNNIATKEKGLLTILELSYEMYKRGIKFLPVDIYKSEATKFTIEGDFIRIPLSGLQGVGVNAAKAIAEERQNGEFISKEDLRNRSKVTKTVIEALGNHGALGDLPETNQLSLF
;
A
#
# COMPACT_ATOMS: atom_id res chain seq x y z
N MET A 1 34.33 3.68 5.50
CA MET A 1 35.25 2.84 6.30
C MET A 1 36.19 2.06 5.41
N VAL A 2 35.74 1.03 4.68
CA VAL A 2 36.60 0.13 3.88
C VAL A 2 37.53 0.90 2.92
N TYR A 3 36.99 1.87 2.18
CA TYR A 3 37.80 2.72 1.29
C TYR A 3 38.90 3.51 2.01
N LEU A 4 38.62 4.04 3.21
CA LEU A 4 39.60 4.79 3.99
C LEU A 4 40.70 3.88 4.53
N ILE A 5 40.37 2.64 4.92
CA ILE A 5 41.36 1.62 5.29
C ILE A 5 42.24 1.29 4.08
N TYR A 6 41.65 1.13 2.89
CA TYR A 6 42.40 0.90 1.65
C TYR A 6 43.35 2.06 1.31
N LYS A 7 42.98 3.29 1.67
CA LYS A 7 43.84 4.48 1.56
C LYS A 7 44.94 4.56 2.64
N GLY A 8 45.01 3.60 3.55
CA GLY A 8 46.02 3.51 4.59
C GLY A 8 45.63 4.13 5.94
N LEU A 9 44.42 4.69 6.09
CA LEU A 9 44.01 5.27 7.37
C LEU A 9 43.87 4.17 8.44
N PRO A 10 44.23 4.46 9.71
CA PRO A 10 44.02 3.54 10.81
C PRO A 10 42.55 3.07 10.92
N PRO A 11 42.27 1.77 11.15
CA PRO A 11 40.90 1.25 11.16
C PRO A 11 39.95 1.96 12.14
N LYS A 12 40.42 2.32 13.33
CA LYS A 12 39.62 3.05 14.33
C LYS A 12 39.22 4.44 13.83
N THR A 13 40.14 5.15 13.19
CA THR A 13 39.87 6.48 12.59
C THR A 13 38.90 6.35 11.42
N ALA A 14 39.11 5.39 10.52
CA ALA A 14 38.22 5.12 9.39
C ALA A 14 36.80 4.73 9.84
N PHE A 15 36.66 4.01 10.95
CA PHE A 15 35.37 3.69 11.57
C PHE A 15 34.69 4.93 12.15
N ASN A 16 35.40 5.73 12.95
CA ASN A 16 34.86 6.95 13.55
C ASN A 16 34.39 7.96 12.50
N ILE A 17 35.16 8.13 11.42
CA ILE A 17 34.78 8.97 10.28
C ILE A 17 33.47 8.45 9.65
N MET A 18 33.40 7.16 9.35
CA MET A 18 32.18 6.55 8.80
C MET A 18 30.96 6.75 9.71
N GLU A 19 31.12 6.57 11.03
CA GLU A 19 30.06 6.74 12.01
C GLU A 19 29.53 8.17 12.07
N LYS A 20 30.41 9.18 12.05
CA LYS A 20 29.99 10.60 12.04
C LYS A 20 29.26 10.94 10.74
N VAL A 21 29.84 10.56 9.59
CA VAL A 21 29.30 10.89 8.27
C VAL A 21 27.92 10.24 8.06
N ARG A 22 27.73 8.96 8.41
CA ARG A 22 26.42 8.30 8.23
C ARG A 22 25.30 8.89 9.09
N LYS A 23 25.65 9.58 10.18
CA LYS A 23 24.73 10.28 11.10
C LYS A 23 24.58 11.76 10.76
N GLY A 24 25.10 12.22 9.62
CA GLY A 24 24.98 13.61 9.19
C GLY A 24 25.82 14.60 9.98
N LYS A 25 26.79 14.12 10.77
CA LYS A 25 27.64 14.97 11.62
C LYS A 25 28.86 15.56 10.89
N GLY A 26 28.96 15.36 9.57
CA GLY A 26 30.06 15.86 8.75
C GLY A 26 31.44 15.33 9.13
N LEU A 27 32.46 16.14 8.84
CA LEU A 27 33.88 15.87 9.12
C LEU A 27 34.44 17.02 9.99
N SER A 28 35.35 16.71 10.92
CA SER A 28 36.16 17.72 11.61
C SER A 28 37.41 18.05 10.80
N GLU A 29 38.07 19.16 11.10
CA GLU A 29 39.32 19.55 10.44
C GLU A 29 40.40 18.46 10.53
N GLU A 30 40.54 17.80 11.69
CA GLU A 30 41.43 16.65 11.88
C GLU A 30 41.09 15.48 10.94
N HIS A 31 39.81 15.20 10.71
CA HIS A 31 39.39 14.15 9.79
C HIS A 31 39.71 14.51 8.34
N GLU A 32 39.57 15.78 7.96
CA GLU A 32 39.93 16.23 6.62
C GLU A 32 41.45 16.18 6.40
N ALA A 33 42.23 16.62 7.39
CA ALA A 33 43.69 16.61 7.33
C ALA A 33 44.24 15.19 7.13
N ILE A 34 43.83 14.22 7.96
CA ILE A 34 44.30 12.82 7.83
C ILE A 34 43.82 12.18 6.52
N MET A 35 42.63 12.54 6.03
CA MET A 35 42.14 12.08 4.73
C MET A 35 43.02 12.61 3.59
N ARG A 36 43.40 13.90 3.60
CA ARG A 36 44.30 14.49 2.59
C ARG A 36 45.70 13.91 2.65
N GLU A 37 46.26 13.72 3.84
CA GLU A 37 47.57 13.08 4.07
C GLU A 37 47.64 11.69 3.40
N HIS A 38 46.54 10.95 3.47
CA HIS A 38 46.41 9.62 2.86
C HIS A 38 45.89 9.65 1.42
N ASN A 39 46.03 10.80 0.73
CA ASN A 39 45.66 10.98 -0.68
C ASN A 39 44.19 10.61 -0.98
N VAL A 40 43.27 10.91 -0.05
CA VAL A 40 41.84 10.85 -0.32
C VAL A 40 41.45 12.09 -1.15
N PRO A 41 40.81 11.93 -2.32
CA PRO A 41 40.47 13.06 -3.17
C PRO A 41 39.50 14.05 -2.53
N GLU A 42 39.64 15.33 -2.88
CA GLU A 42 38.85 16.42 -2.30
C GLU A 42 37.35 16.28 -2.58
N TRP A 43 36.97 15.70 -3.73
CA TRP A 43 35.56 15.42 -4.03
C TRP A 43 34.95 14.41 -3.06
N TYR A 44 35.73 13.43 -2.57
CA TYR A 44 35.26 12.41 -1.63
C TYR A 44 35.02 13.05 -0.26
N ILE A 45 35.95 13.89 0.18
CA ILE A 45 35.82 14.71 1.40
C ILE A 45 34.58 15.60 1.29
N GLY A 46 34.43 16.33 0.18
CA GLY A 46 33.27 17.17 -0.11
C GLY A 46 31.95 16.39 -0.12
N SER A 47 31.95 15.16 -0.66
CA SER A 47 30.79 14.26 -0.63
C SER A 47 30.43 13.85 0.80
N CYS A 48 31.41 13.46 1.63
CA CYS A 48 31.17 13.08 3.03
C CYS A 48 30.54 14.21 3.86
N LYS A 49 30.84 15.48 3.56
CA LYS A 49 30.25 16.65 4.25
C LYS A 49 28.78 16.89 3.90
N LYS A 50 28.31 16.40 2.74
CA LYS A 50 26.93 16.58 2.26
C LYS A 50 25.96 15.54 2.81
N ILE A 51 26.43 14.34 3.13
CA ILE A 51 25.61 13.23 3.60
C ILE A 51 24.91 13.62 4.91
N LYS A 52 23.57 13.54 4.93
CA LYS A 52 22.75 13.75 6.14
C LYS A 52 22.39 12.45 6.85
N TYR A 53 22.24 11.38 6.09
CA TYR A 53 21.97 10.04 6.58
C TYR A 53 22.48 9.02 5.57
N MET A 54 22.99 7.87 6.04
CA MET A 54 23.43 6.78 5.16
C MET A 54 23.20 5.42 5.81
N PHE A 55 22.63 4.49 5.04
CA PHE A 55 22.38 3.13 5.51
C PHE A 55 23.65 2.30 5.69
N PRO A 56 23.71 1.42 6.70
CA PRO A 56 24.69 0.36 6.71
C PRO A 56 24.37 -0.68 5.63
N LYS A 57 25.40 -1.30 5.04
CA LYS A 57 25.25 -2.28 3.95
C LYS A 57 24.26 -3.40 4.28
N GLY A 58 24.30 -3.94 5.50
CA GLY A 58 23.37 -5.01 5.93
C GLY A 58 21.90 -4.62 5.84
N HIS A 59 21.55 -3.37 6.17
CA HIS A 59 20.17 -2.87 6.07
C HIS A 59 19.73 -2.76 4.61
N ALA A 60 20.58 -2.21 3.75
CA ALA A 60 20.31 -2.12 2.32
C ALA A 60 20.12 -3.51 1.69
N VAL A 61 20.99 -4.48 2.03
CA VAL A 61 20.89 -5.87 1.55
C VAL A 61 19.57 -6.50 1.97
N ALA A 62 19.15 -6.34 3.23
CA ALA A 62 17.89 -6.90 3.72
C ALA A 62 16.68 -6.35 2.95
N TYR A 63 16.60 -5.03 2.79
CA TYR A 63 15.50 -4.37 2.08
C TYR A 63 15.47 -4.76 0.59
N VAL A 64 16.62 -4.74 -0.09
CA VAL A 64 16.72 -5.12 -1.50
C VAL A 64 16.35 -6.59 -1.69
N THR A 65 16.76 -7.48 -0.79
CA THR A 65 16.39 -8.90 -0.87
C THR A 65 14.87 -9.07 -0.77
N MET A 66 14.19 -8.34 0.12
CA MET A 66 12.72 -8.38 0.20
C MET A 66 12.08 -7.78 -1.05
N ALA A 67 12.61 -6.67 -1.56
CA ALA A 67 12.10 -6.03 -2.77
C ALA A 67 12.19 -6.97 -3.98
N VAL A 68 13.30 -7.69 -4.15
CA VAL A 68 13.48 -8.67 -5.24
C VAL A 68 12.51 -9.85 -5.09
N ARG A 69 12.28 -10.35 -3.87
CA ARG A 69 11.27 -11.40 -3.63
C ARG A 69 9.87 -10.94 -4.01
N ILE A 70 9.49 -9.71 -3.65
CA ILE A 70 8.19 -9.13 -4.03
C ILE A 70 8.12 -8.90 -5.55
N ALA A 71 9.20 -8.41 -6.16
CA ALA A 71 9.27 -8.16 -7.60
C ALA A 71 9.09 -9.45 -8.42
N TYR A 72 9.60 -10.58 -7.94
CA TYR A 72 9.35 -11.89 -8.56
C TYR A 72 7.85 -12.17 -8.70
N PHE A 73 7.06 -11.96 -7.64
CA PHE A 73 5.59 -12.11 -7.72
C PHE A 73 4.96 -11.04 -8.61
N LYS A 74 5.44 -9.80 -8.56
CA LYS A 74 4.92 -8.74 -9.45
C LYS A 74 5.07 -9.11 -10.93
N VAL A 75 6.18 -9.74 -11.31
CA VAL A 75 6.44 -10.14 -12.70
C VAL A 75 5.72 -11.44 -13.05
N TYR A 76 5.94 -12.52 -12.30
CA TYR A 76 5.52 -13.88 -12.69
C TYR A 76 4.16 -14.30 -12.13
N TYR A 77 3.69 -13.66 -11.05
CA TYR A 77 2.41 -13.98 -10.40
C TYR A 77 1.61 -12.70 -10.10
N PRO A 78 1.32 -11.88 -11.12
CA PRO A 78 0.81 -10.52 -10.91
C PRO A 78 -0.49 -10.47 -10.13
N LYS A 79 -1.43 -11.39 -10.38
CA LYS A 79 -2.69 -11.48 -9.63
C LYS A 79 -2.46 -11.65 -8.13
N ALA A 80 -1.52 -12.52 -7.74
CA ALA A 80 -1.13 -12.71 -6.34
C ALA A 80 -0.44 -11.48 -5.76
N TYR A 81 0.43 -10.80 -6.52
CA TYR A 81 1.05 -9.55 -6.11
C TYR A 81 0.01 -8.47 -5.81
N TYR A 82 -0.91 -8.19 -6.74
CA TYR A 82 -1.91 -7.14 -6.58
C TYR A 82 -2.89 -7.47 -5.45
N ALA A 83 -3.42 -8.71 -5.39
CA ALA A 83 -4.32 -9.12 -4.32
C ALA A 83 -3.67 -8.96 -2.93
N THR A 84 -2.39 -9.36 -2.80
CA THR A 84 -1.65 -9.18 -1.54
C THR A 84 -1.37 -7.71 -1.25
N TYR A 85 -0.98 -6.93 -2.25
CA TYR A 85 -0.71 -5.50 -2.06
C TYR A 85 -1.94 -4.76 -1.55
N PHE A 86 -3.09 -4.92 -2.24
CA PHE A 86 -4.32 -4.25 -1.85
C PHE A 86 -4.88 -4.74 -0.52
N THR A 87 -4.62 -6.00 -0.15
CA THR A 87 -5.01 -6.52 1.17
C THR A 87 -4.17 -5.94 2.31
N VAL A 88 -2.87 -5.71 2.10
CA VAL A 88 -1.93 -5.43 3.19
C VAL A 88 -1.53 -3.96 3.29
N ARG A 89 -1.60 -3.19 2.19
CA ARG A 89 -1.03 -1.84 2.10
C ARG A 89 -1.97 -0.77 1.58
N ALA A 90 -3.20 -1.10 1.18
CA ALA A 90 -4.10 -0.14 0.56
C ALA A 90 -5.11 0.43 1.58
N ASP A 91 -4.60 1.09 2.62
CA ASP A 91 -5.42 1.68 3.68
C ASP A 91 -6.34 2.80 3.16
N ASP A 92 -5.86 3.57 2.18
CA ASP A 92 -6.60 4.67 1.54
C ASP A 92 -7.32 4.24 0.26
N PHE A 93 -7.71 2.97 0.16
CA PHE A 93 -8.37 2.43 -1.04
C PHE A 93 -9.78 3.00 -1.21
N ASP A 94 -10.13 3.33 -2.46
CA ASP A 94 -11.45 3.79 -2.84
C ASP A 94 -12.04 2.89 -3.93
N GLY A 95 -12.92 1.97 -3.51
CA GLY A 95 -13.61 1.04 -4.39
C GLY A 95 -14.46 1.71 -5.47
N GLU A 96 -15.01 2.90 -5.19
CA GLU A 96 -15.91 3.60 -6.10
C GLU A 96 -15.15 4.15 -7.32
N ILE A 97 -13.94 4.66 -7.10
CA ILE A 97 -13.10 5.19 -8.17
C ILE A 97 -12.56 4.06 -9.04
N VAL A 98 -12.04 2.98 -8.42
CA VAL A 98 -11.36 1.92 -9.18
C VAL A 98 -12.31 1.05 -9.99
N ILE A 99 -13.58 0.93 -9.58
CA ILE A 99 -14.57 0.13 -10.31
C ILE A 99 -15.08 0.83 -11.57
N LYS A 100 -15.03 2.18 -11.59
CA LYS A 100 -15.34 3.00 -12.79
C LYS A 100 -14.32 2.79 -13.92
N GLY A 101 -13.18 2.17 -13.62
CA GLY A 101 -12.23 1.69 -14.60
C GLY A 101 -11.09 2.66 -14.90
N GLU A 102 -10.35 2.34 -15.96
CA GLU A 102 -9.06 2.96 -16.26
C GLU A 102 -9.13 4.48 -16.46
N GLU A 103 -10.14 4.98 -17.17
CA GLU A 103 -10.28 6.41 -17.48
C GLU A 103 -10.54 7.22 -16.21
N ALA A 104 -11.41 6.72 -15.32
CA ALA A 104 -11.72 7.37 -14.05
C ALA A 104 -10.50 7.39 -13.11
N ILE A 105 -9.76 6.27 -13.05
CA ILE A 105 -8.50 6.20 -12.29
C ILE A 105 -7.50 7.23 -12.82
N LYS A 106 -7.31 7.30 -14.14
CA LYS A 106 -6.38 8.24 -14.76
C LYS A 106 -6.78 9.69 -14.50
N ALA A 107 -8.05 10.04 -14.70
CA ALA A 107 -8.55 11.38 -14.42
C ALA A 107 -8.27 11.79 -12.96
N LYS A 108 -8.53 10.88 -12.01
CA LYS A 108 -8.26 11.16 -10.60
C LYS A 108 -6.77 11.29 -10.29
N MET A 109 -5.93 10.47 -10.90
CA MET A 109 -4.47 10.62 -10.77
C MET A 109 -4.00 11.98 -11.29
N ASP A 110 -4.53 12.44 -12.42
CA ASP A 110 -4.16 13.73 -13.02
C ASP A 110 -4.59 14.90 -12.10
N GLU A 111 -5.79 14.83 -11.49
CA GLU A 111 -6.26 15.78 -10.46
C GLU A 111 -5.30 15.83 -9.26
N LEU A 112 -4.95 14.67 -8.70
CA LEU A 112 -4.09 14.58 -7.52
C LEU A 112 -2.67 15.06 -7.80
N ASN A 113 -2.14 14.75 -8.99
CA ASN A 113 -0.81 15.23 -9.40
C ASN A 113 -0.78 16.75 -9.59
N ALA A 114 -1.89 17.36 -10.05
CA ALA A 114 -1.99 18.82 -10.21
C ALA A 114 -1.87 19.58 -8.88
N LEU A 115 -2.15 18.94 -7.74
CA LEU A 115 -1.98 19.53 -6.40
C LEU A 115 -0.51 19.74 -6.02
N GLY A 116 0.42 19.01 -6.65
CA GLY A 116 1.86 19.13 -6.41
C GLY A 116 2.22 18.99 -4.93
N ASN A 117 2.89 20.01 -4.36
CA ASN A 117 3.31 20.00 -2.96
C ASN A 117 2.17 20.23 -1.95
N ASN A 118 0.96 20.58 -2.42
CA ASN A 118 -0.19 20.82 -1.55
C ASN A 118 -1.04 19.57 -1.29
N ILE A 119 -0.67 18.42 -1.88
CA ILE A 119 -1.40 17.16 -1.72
C ILE A 119 -1.39 16.71 -0.25
N ALA A 120 -2.56 16.34 0.28
CA ALA A 120 -2.67 15.83 1.64
C ALA A 120 -2.05 14.42 1.76
N THR A 121 -1.64 14.02 2.97
CA THR A 121 -1.07 12.68 3.22
C THR A 121 -1.99 11.55 2.76
N LYS A 122 -3.30 11.68 3.03
CA LYS A 122 -4.32 10.72 2.60
C LYS A 122 -4.46 10.65 1.08
N GLU A 123 -4.44 11.80 0.42
CA GLU A 123 -4.51 11.90 -1.04
C GLU A 123 -3.27 11.32 -1.71
N LYS A 124 -2.10 11.47 -1.09
CA LYS A 124 -0.86 10.82 -1.55
C LYS A 124 -0.91 9.30 -1.39
N GLY A 125 -1.51 8.81 -0.32
CA GLY A 125 -1.81 7.39 -0.11
C GLY A 125 -2.73 6.86 -1.22
N LEU A 126 -3.85 7.55 -1.46
CA LEU A 126 -4.77 7.23 -2.55
C LEU A 126 -4.07 7.26 -3.92
N LEU A 127 -3.26 8.27 -4.22
CA LEU A 127 -2.51 8.36 -5.48
C LEU A 127 -1.64 7.12 -5.71
N THR A 128 -0.92 6.66 -4.67
CA THR A 128 -0.09 5.45 -4.75
C THR A 128 -0.92 4.19 -5.07
N ILE A 129 -2.13 4.10 -4.50
CA ILE A 129 -3.06 3.00 -4.76
C ILE A 129 -3.63 3.08 -6.18
N LEU A 130 -3.95 4.27 -6.66
CA LEU A 130 -4.45 4.50 -8.02
C LEU A 130 -3.39 4.21 -9.08
N GLU A 131 -2.13 4.56 -8.85
CA GLU A 131 -1.01 4.20 -9.74
C GLU A 131 -0.90 2.68 -9.94
N LEU A 132 -0.99 1.91 -8.85
CA LEU A 132 -0.96 0.45 -8.93
C LEU A 132 -2.23 -0.14 -9.52
N SER A 133 -3.38 0.48 -9.27
CA SER A 133 -4.64 0.09 -9.90
C SER A 133 -4.57 0.32 -11.41
N TYR A 134 -4.07 1.46 -11.86
CA TYR A 134 -3.86 1.78 -13.26
C TYR A 134 -2.88 0.81 -13.92
N GLU A 135 -1.75 0.51 -13.27
CA GLU A 135 -0.80 -0.51 -13.74
C GLU A 135 -1.47 -1.88 -13.89
N MET A 136 -2.27 -2.29 -12.89
CA MET A 136 -3.00 -3.56 -12.91
C MET A 136 -3.97 -3.64 -14.10
N TYR A 137 -4.73 -2.57 -14.36
CA TYR A 137 -5.64 -2.45 -15.51
C TYR A 137 -4.88 -2.52 -16.84
N LYS A 138 -3.75 -1.83 -16.95
CA LYS A 138 -2.88 -1.89 -18.14
C LYS A 138 -2.30 -3.28 -18.40
N ARG A 139 -2.22 -4.13 -17.39
CA ARG A 139 -1.83 -5.54 -17.51
C ARG A 139 -3.01 -6.48 -17.77
N GLY A 140 -4.21 -5.94 -18.00
CA GLY A 140 -5.42 -6.71 -18.30
C GLY A 140 -6.10 -7.33 -17.08
N ILE A 141 -5.66 -7.02 -15.86
CA ILE A 141 -6.27 -7.51 -14.62
C ILE A 141 -7.22 -6.43 -14.11
N LYS A 142 -8.49 -6.77 -13.87
CA LYS A 142 -9.52 -5.80 -13.44
C LYS A 142 -10.09 -6.15 -12.07
N PHE A 143 -10.71 -5.18 -11.43
CA PHE A 143 -11.46 -5.42 -10.20
C PHE A 143 -12.86 -5.96 -10.50
N LEU A 144 -13.33 -6.88 -9.65
CA LEU A 144 -14.74 -7.19 -9.51
C LEU A 144 -15.33 -6.36 -8.37
N PRO A 145 -16.58 -5.91 -8.53
CA PRO A 145 -17.26 -5.15 -7.49
C PRO A 145 -17.44 -6.00 -6.24
N VAL A 146 -17.75 -5.33 -5.14
CA VAL A 146 -18.10 -6.01 -3.90
C VAL A 146 -19.40 -6.79 -4.08
N ASP A 147 -19.43 -8.00 -3.53
CA ASP A 147 -20.58 -8.89 -3.54
C ASP A 147 -20.68 -9.47 -2.13
N ILE A 148 -21.82 -9.30 -1.46
CA ILE A 148 -21.99 -9.73 -0.07
C ILE A 148 -21.79 -11.24 0.15
N TYR A 149 -21.96 -12.06 -0.88
CA TYR A 149 -21.81 -13.51 -0.81
C TYR A 149 -20.43 -13.98 -1.26
N LYS A 150 -19.76 -13.26 -2.17
CA LYS A 150 -18.45 -13.67 -2.72
C LYS A 150 -17.26 -12.91 -2.12
N SER A 151 -17.43 -11.65 -1.75
CA SER A 151 -16.34 -10.82 -1.23
C SER A 151 -15.97 -11.23 0.19
N GLU A 152 -14.67 -11.36 0.46
CA GLU A 152 -14.18 -11.52 1.82
C GLU A 152 -14.33 -10.22 2.63
N ALA A 153 -14.26 -10.32 3.96
CA ALA A 153 -14.41 -9.16 4.84
C ALA A 153 -13.38 -8.06 4.54
N THR A 154 -12.09 -8.44 4.48
CA THR A 154 -10.97 -7.49 4.34
C THR A 154 -9.91 -7.90 3.31
N LYS A 155 -10.04 -9.08 2.70
CA LYS A 155 -9.02 -9.61 1.79
C LYS A 155 -9.46 -9.47 0.34
N PHE A 156 -8.58 -8.96 -0.50
CA PHE A 156 -8.77 -9.03 -1.94
C PHE A 156 -8.52 -10.47 -2.39
N THR A 157 -9.49 -11.07 -3.07
CA THR A 157 -9.42 -12.46 -3.53
C THR A 157 -9.28 -12.52 -5.05
N ILE A 158 -8.61 -13.57 -5.54
CA ILE A 158 -8.45 -13.80 -6.97
C ILE A 158 -9.63 -14.64 -7.45
N GLU A 159 -10.36 -14.15 -8.46
CA GLU A 159 -11.50 -14.83 -9.07
C GLU A 159 -11.26 -14.90 -10.58
N GLY A 160 -10.73 -16.04 -11.05
CA GLY A 160 -10.31 -16.21 -12.44
C GLY A 160 -9.21 -15.21 -12.82
N ASP A 161 -9.51 -14.32 -13.76
CA ASP A 161 -8.61 -13.26 -14.23
C ASP A 161 -8.82 -11.91 -13.56
N PHE A 162 -9.70 -11.86 -12.56
CA PHE A 162 -10.06 -10.66 -11.85
C PHE A 162 -9.66 -10.73 -10.37
N ILE A 163 -9.71 -9.56 -9.72
CA ILE A 163 -9.53 -9.43 -8.28
C ILE A 163 -10.80 -8.87 -7.66
N ARG A 164 -11.41 -9.60 -6.73
CA ARG A 164 -12.61 -9.14 -6.04
C ARG A 164 -12.26 -8.23 -4.87
N ILE A 165 -12.93 -7.08 -4.83
CA ILE A 165 -12.80 -6.11 -3.75
C ILE A 165 -13.47 -6.70 -2.48
N PRO A 166 -12.85 -6.58 -1.30
CA PRO A 166 -13.46 -7.01 -0.04
C PRO A 166 -14.62 -6.09 0.38
N LEU A 167 -15.45 -6.55 1.30
CA LEU A 167 -16.55 -5.75 1.85
C LEU A 167 -16.06 -4.43 2.47
N SER A 168 -14.92 -4.45 3.17
CA SER A 168 -14.31 -3.24 3.74
C SER A 168 -13.67 -2.30 2.72
N GLY A 169 -13.63 -2.67 1.44
CA GLY A 169 -13.08 -1.85 0.37
C GLY A 169 -14.03 -0.76 -0.13
N LEU A 170 -15.28 -0.75 0.36
CA LEU A 170 -16.24 0.32 0.09
C LEU A 170 -16.15 1.43 1.13
N GLN A 171 -16.20 2.67 0.66
CA GLN A 171 -16.28 3.81 1.56
C GLN A 171 -17.56 3.72 2.40
N GLY A 172 -17.41 3.88 3.72
CA GLY A 172 -18.52 3.75 4.68
C GLY A 172 -18.72 2.35 5.25
N VAL A 173 -18.02 1.33 4.74
CA VAL A 173 -18.05 -0.04 5.29
C VAL A 173 -16.79 -0.30 6.11
N GLY A 174 -16.89 -0.15 7.43
CA GLY A 174 -15.78 -0.43 8.34
C GLY A 174 -15.46 -1.92 8.46
N VAL A 175 -14.22 -2.25 8.88
CA VAL A 175 -13.74 -3.64 9.04
C VAL A 175 -14.64 -4.49 9.93
N ASN A 176 -15.17 -3.94 11.03
CA ASN A 176 -16.05 -4.70 11.92
C ASN A 176 -17.40 -5.03 11.26
N ALA A 177 -17.97 -4.09 10.50
CA ALA A 177 -19.20 -4.33 9.75
C ALA A 177 -18.97 -5.38 8.65
N ALA A 178 -17.86 -5.27 7.92
CA ALA A 178 -17.46 -6.24 6.91
C ALA A 178 -17.30 -7.66 7.48
N LYS A 179 -16.67 -7.81 8.66
CA LYS A 179 -16.54 -9.10 9.35
C LYS A 179 -17.89 -9.64 9.80
N ALA A 180 -18.73 -8.82 10.43
CA ALA A 180 -20.04 -9.23 10.88
C ALA A 180 -20.92 -9.74 9.73
N ILE A 181 -20.90 -9.07 8.57
CA ILE A 181 -21.60 -9.53 7.37
C ILE A 181 -21.03 -10.87 6.87
N ALA A 182 -19.71 -11.00 6.80
CA ALA A 182 -19.05 -12.21 6.30
C ALA A 182 -19.18 -13.43 7.22
N GLU A 183 -19.34 -13.22 8.52
CA GLU A 183 -19.67 -14.26 9.50
C GLU A 183 -21.14 -14.65 9.39
N GLU A 184 -22.03 -13.67 9.39
CA GLU A 184 -23.47 -13.92 9.45
C GLU A 184 -24.03 -14.57 8.17
N ARG A 185 -23.45 -14.29 7.00
CA ARG A 185 -23.83 -14.96 5.75
C ARG A 185 -23.62 -16.47 5.78
N GLN A 186 -22.79 -16.99 6.70
CA GLN A 186 -22.57 -18.43 6.86
C GLN A 186 -23.78 -19.11 7.54
N ASN A 187 -24.59 -18.34 8.27
CA ASN A 187 -25.81 -18.82 8.93
C ASN A 187 -27.02 -18.89 7.97
N GLY A 188 -26.81 -18.63 6.67
CA GLY A 188 -27.84 -18.65 5.64
C GLY A 188 -27.87 -17.34 4.85
N GLU A 189 -28.47 -17.41 3.66
CA GLU A 189 -28.64 -16.24 2.79
C GLU A 189 -29.46 -15.14 3.49
N PHE A 190 -29.20 -13.90 3.11
CA PHE A 190 -30.01 -12.76 3.53
C PHE A 190 -31.25 -12.69 2.65
N ILE A 191 -32.40 -12.48 3.28
CA ILE A 191 -33.70 -12.41 2.56
C ILE A 191 -34.16 -10.98 2.26
N SER A 192 -33.60 -9.99 2.96
CA SER A 192 -33.82 -8.56 2.68
C SER A 192 -32.68 -7.71 3.23
N LYS A 193 -32.66 -6.43 2.87
CA LYS A 193 -31.73 -5.43 3.43
C LYS A 193 -31.95 -5.25 4.93
N GLU A 194 -33.21 -5.32 5.38
CA GLU A 194 -33.54 -5.33 6.81
C GLU A 194 -33.00 -6.56 7.53
N ASP A 195 -33.14 -7.75 6.95
CA ASP A 195 -32.59 -8.99 7.50
C ASP A 195 -31.06 -8.93 7.62
N LEU A 196 -30.38 -8.52 6.54
CA LEU A 196 -28.95 -8.26 6.53
C LEU A 196 -28.55 -7.33 7.67
N ARG A 197 -29.23 -6.18 7.81
CA ARG A 197 -28.95 -5.19 8.84
C ARG A 197 -29.11 -5.74 10.25
N ASN A 198 -30.21 -6.44 10.50
CA ASN A 198 -30.55 -6.94 11.83
C ASN A 198 -29.61 -8.07 12.26
N ARG A 199 -29.35 -9.03 11.37
CA ARG A 199 -28.48 -10.18 11.67
C ARG A 199 -27.01 -9.77 11.81
N SER A 200 -26.49 -8.97 10.88
CA SER A 200 -25.10 -8.50 10.93
C SER A 200 -24.86 -7.30 11.85
N LYS A 201 -25.92 -6.74 12.44
CA LYS A 201 -25.89 -5.57 13.35
C LYS A 201 -25.17 -4.35 12.78
N VAL A 202 -25.21 -4.17 11.47
CA VAL A 202 -24.59 -3.02 10.79
C VAL A 202 -25.53 -1.82 10.79
N THR A 203 -24.96 -0.62 10.61
CA THR A 203 -25.75 0.62 10.58
C THR A 203 -26.46 0.78 9.24
N LYS A 204 -27.51 1.62 9.22
CA LYS A 204 -28.20 1.96 7.97
C LYS A 204 -27.24 2.53 6.91
N THR A 205 -26.27 3.33 7.32
CA THR A 205 -25.24 3.91 6.44
C THR A 205 -24.39 2.84 5.75
N VAL A 206 -24.11 1.72 6.42
CA VAL A 206 -23.39 0.58 5.81
C VAL A 206 -24.25 -0.08 4.73
N ILE A 207 -25.55 -0.26 4.99
CA ILE A 207 -26.49 -0.82 4.02
C ILE A 207 -26.63 0.10 2.81
N GLU A 208 -26.76 1.41 3.03
CA GLU A 208 -26.80 2.42 1.96
C GLU A 208 -25.50 2.40 1.15
N ALA A 209 -24.34 2.31 1.80
CA ALA A 209 -23.05 2.19 1.11
C ALA A 209 -22.98 0.92 0.25
N LEU A 210 -23.36 -0.25 0.78
CA LEU A 210 -23.40 -1.50 0.01
C LEU A 210 -24.37 -1.41 -1.16
N GLY A 211 -25.54 -0.81 -0.95
CA GLY A 211 -26.56 -0.63 -1.99
C GLY A 211 -26.11 0.30 -3.11
N ASN A 212 -25.50 1.44 -2.78
CA ASN A 212 -24.98 2.41 -3.76
C ASN A 212 -23.91 1.81 -4.67
N HIS A 213 -23.18 0.80 -4.19
CA HIS A 213 -22.15 0.09 -4.95
C HIS A 213 -22.68 -1.19 -5.62
N GLY A 214 -23.99 -1.45 -5.58
CA GLY A 214 -24.60 -2.63 -6.19
C GLY A 214 -24.27 -3.95 -5.49
N ALA A 215 -23.65 -3.92 -4.31
CA ALA A 215 -23.20 -5.13 -3.60
C ALA A 215 -24.35 -5.99 -3.07
N LEU A 216 -25.54 -5.39 -2.93
CA LEU A 216 -26.75 -6.04 -2.40
C LEU A 216 -27.58 -6.77 -3.48
N GLY A 217 -27.22 -6.64 -4.77
CA GLY A 217 -28.00 -7.23 -5.87
C GLY A 217 -29.48 -6.87 -5.80
N ASP A 218 -30.34 -7.88 -5.97
CA ASP A 218 -31.80 -7.75 -6.00
C ASP A 218 -32.48 -7.94 -4.62
N LEU A 219 -31.75 -7.77 -3.51
CA LEU A 219 -32.32 -7.90 -2.17
C LEU A 219 -33.47 -6.89 -1.96
N PRO A 220 -34.68 -7.35 -1.58
CA PRO A 220 -35.79 -6.45 -1.24
C PRO A 220 -35.48 -5.65 0.03
N GLU A 221 -36.15 -4.50 0.19
CA GLU A 221 -35.95 -3.65 1.38
C GLU A 221 -36.33 -4.36 2.68
N THR A 222 -37.49 -5.00 2.70
CA THR A 222 -38.06 -5.67 3.88
C THR A 222 -38.65 -7.03 3.53
N ASN A 223 -38.79 -7.87 4.55
CA ASN A 223 -39.53 -9.12 4.43
C ASN A 223 -41.03 -8.83 4.58
N GLN A 224 -41.86 -9.39 3.69
CA GLN A 224 -43.32 -9.30 3.83
C GLN A 224 -43.89 -10.36 4.78
N LEU A 225 -43.09 -11.38 5.11
CA LEU A 225 -43.44 -12.49 6.01
C LEU A 225 -42.21 -12.84 6.86
N SER A 226 -42.43 -13.11 8.15
CA SER A 226 -41.42 -13.64 9.07
C SER A 226 -41.95 -14.93 9.67
N LEU A 227 -41.15 -15.98 9.68
CA LEU A 227 -41.45 -17.25 10.35
C LEU A 227 -40.53 -17.40 11.57
N PHE A 228 -40.99 -18.13 12.58
CA PHE A 228 -40.40 -18.21 13.92
C PHE A 228 -38.94 -18.69 13.95
#